data_AF-A0A6I6MZ50-F1
#
_entry.id   AF-A0A6I6MZ50-F1
#
_cell.length_a   1.000
_cell.length_b   1.000
_cell.length_c   1.000
_cell.angle_alpha   90.00
_cell.angle_beta   90.00
_cell.angle_gamma   90.00
#
_symmetry.space_group_name_H-M   'P 1'
#
loop_
_entity.id
_entity.type
_entity.pdbx_description
1 polymer ?
#
loop_
_entity_poly.entity_id
_entity_poly.type
_entity_poly.pdbx_seq_one_letter_code
_entity_poly.pdbx_strand_id
1 'polypeptide(L)'
;MTFILRWPAILALLALVLLTFAGALAAAGAITGFEAPGVGVDQVDSQVAQAQVAAANSGAATANWIEVGLLAGAGLFFLICAIRLMRRTQGFWTWLIGFALFGGRWAWTQSDGLATIQSIDPKAYLQPQVIASDLTTTEAQVGILAIVLILGLIIWIVDAADRSYWDKQGA
;
A
#
# COMPACT_ATOMS: atom_id res chain seq x y z
N MET A 1 25.03 6.16 -9.43
CA MET A 1 23.80 6.57 -10.15
C MET A 1 22.52 6.05 -9.50
N THR A 2 22.49 4.84 -8.92
CA THR A 2 21.31 4.31 -8.19
C THR A 2 20.87 5.10 -6.97
N PHE A 3 21.72 5.97 -6.41
CA PHE A 3 21.38 6.84 -5.28
C PHE A 3 20.14 7.71 -5.54
N ILE A 4 19.96 8.20 -6.77
CA ILE A 4 18.81 9.04 -7.18
C ILE A 4 17.50 8.23 -7.16
N LEU A 5 17.54 6.94 -7.47
CA LEU A 5 16.35 6.07 -7.49
C LEU A 5 16.07 5.44 -6.13
N ARG A 6 17.12 5.17 -5.34
CA ARG A 6 16.99 4.47 -4.06
C ARG A 6 16.24 5.28 -3.02
N TRP A 7 16.59 6.55 -2.83
CA TRP A 7 15.95 7.38 -1.80
C TRP A 7 14.45 7.59 -2.06
N PRO A 8 14.01 7.97 -3.27
CA PRO A 8 12.59 8.01 -3.59
C PRO A 8 11.89 6.67 -3.39
N ALA A 9 12.53 5.54 -3.76
CA ALA A 9 11.95 4.21 -3.55
C ALA A 9 11.78 3.89 -2.05
N ILE A 10 12.76 4.22 -1.21
CA ILE A 10 12.65 4.07 0.25
C ILE A 10 11.52 4.93 0.80
N LEU A 11 11.43 6.20 0.40
CA LEU A 11 10.37 7.10 0.88
C LEU A 11 8.98 6.60 0.46
N ALA A 12 8.84 6.14 -0.78
CA ALA A 12 7.59 5.56 -1.27
C ALA A 12 7.23 4.26 -0.53
N LEU A 13 8.20 3.39 -0.23
CA LEU A 13 7.98 2.21 0.60
C LEU A 13 7.53 2.61 2.02
N LEU A 14 8.18 3.59 2.65
CA LEU A 14 7.77 4.06 3.98
C LEU A 14 6.36 4.67 3.96
N ALA A 15 5.99 5.40 2.90
CA ALA A 15 4.62 5.88 2.72
C ALA A 15 3.64 4.70 2.61
N LEU A 16 3.96 3.66 1.83
CA LEU A 16 3.12 2.45 1.75
C LEU A 16 3.02 1.73 3.09
N VAL A 17 4.09 1.66 3.87
CA VAL A 17 4.08 1.09 5.24
C VAL A 17 3.09 1.84 6.11
N LEU A 18 3.16 3.17 6.13
CA LEU A 18 2.24 3.99 6.92
C LEU A 18 0.79 3.80 6.46
N LEU A 19 0.54 3.83 5.15
CA LEU A 19 -0.82 3.67 4.61
C LEU A 19 -1.40 2.28 4.89
N THR A 20 -0.62 1.22 4.74
CA THR A 20 -1.07 -0.16 4.98
C THR A 20 -1.31 -0.45 6.46
N PHE A 21 -0.45 0.04 7.36
CA PHE A 21 -0.69 -0.09 8.80
C PHE A 21 -1.85 0.78 9.28
N ALA A 22 -2.00 2.00 8.76
CA ALA A 22 -3.16 2.83 9.06
C ALA A 22 -4.45 2.14 8.62
N GLY A 23 -4.48 1.56 7.43
CA GLY A 23 -5.62 0.76 6.94
C GLY A 23 -5.91 -0.46 7.82
N ALA A 24 -4.87 -1.21 8.22
CA ALA A 24 -5.03 -2.37 9.10
C ALA A 24 -5.58 -1.99 10.48
N LEU A 25 -5.08 -0.90 11.07
CA LEU A 25 -5.54 -0.38 12.35
C LEU A 25 -6.98 0.15 12.27
N ALA A 26 -7.32 0.86 11.19
CA ALA A 26 -8.67 1.33 10.95
C ALA A 26 -9.68 0.17 10.85
N ALA A 27 -9.34 -0.88 10.09
CA ALA A 27 -10.14 -2.09 9.97
C ALA A 27 -10.28 -2.84 11.31
N ALA A 28 -9.18 -3.03 12.05
CA ALA A 28 -9.22 -3.65 13.37
C ALA A 28 -10.04 -2.83 14.37
N GLY A 29 -9.90 -1.50 14.35
CA GLY A 29 -10.69 -0.59 15.19
C GLY A 29 -12.19 -0.72 14.92
N ALA A 30 -12.59 -0.78 13.65
CA ALA A 30 -13.98 -1.01 13.26
C ALA A 30 -14.52 -2.37 13.75
N ILE A 31 -13.75 -3.45 13.62
CA ILE A 31 -14.15 -4.80 14.07
C ILE A 31 -14.31 -4.86 15.59
N THR A 32 -13.42 -4.20 16.33
CA THR A 32 -13.38 -4.24 17.80
C THR A 32 -14.31 -3.22 18.46
N GLY A 33 -14.94 -2.34 17.68
CA GLY A 33 -15.69 -1.21 18.22
C GLY A 33 -14.82 -0.25 19.01
N PHE A 34 -13.51 -0.18 18.70
CA PHE A 34 -12.58 0.67 19.43
C PHE A 34 -12.82 2.14 19.05
N GLU A 35 -13.27 2.91 20.03
CA GLU A 35 -13.36 4.35 19.95
C GLU A 35 -12.12 4.98 20.57
N ALA A 36 -11.41 5.82 19.82
CA ALA A 36 -10.28 6.56 20.34
C ALA A 36 -10.74 7.44 21.51
N PRO A 37 -10.08 7.36 22.69
CA PRO A 37 -10.44 8.19 23.83
C PRO A 37 -10.30 9.67 23.48
N GLY A 38 -11.28 10.48 23.88
CA GLY A 38 -11.18 11.93 23.76
C GLY A 38 -9.97 12.44 24.55
N VAL A 39 -9.17 13.29 23.92
CA VAL A 39 -8.01 13.95 24.55
C VAL A 39 -8.39 15.28 25.22
N GLY A 40 -9.67 15.68 25.15
CA GLY A 40 -10.20 16.88 25.79
C GLY A 40 -9.82 18.17 25.05
N VAL A 41 -9.46 18.04 23.77
CA VAL A 41 -9.10 19.14 22.89
C VAL A 41 -10.04 19.08 21.69
N ASP A 42 -11.05 19.95 21.67
CA ASP A 42 -12.17 19.91 20.72
C ASP A 42 -11.73 19.76 19.25
N GLN A 43 -10.64 20.43 18.84
CA GLN A 43 -10.10 20.32 17.49
C GLN A 43 -9.52 18.93 17.18
N VAL A 44 -8.81 18.32 18.13
CA VAL A 44 -8.21 16.99 17.95
C VAL A 44 -9.30 15.93 18.00
N ASP A 45 -10.23 16.05 18.94
CA ASP A 45 -11.36 15.13 19.09
C ASP A 45 -12.26 15.16 17.84
N SER A 46 -12.48 16.34 17.25
CA SER A 46 -13.16 16.51 15.96
C SER A 46 -12.42 15.81 14.81
N GLN A 47 -11.09 15.93 14.74
CA GLN A 47 -10.31 15.31 13.66
C GLN A 47 -10.29 13.78 13.76
N VAL A 48 -10.18 13.25 14.98
CA VAL A 48 -10.22 11.82 15.25
C VAL A 48 -11.59 11.25 14.88
N ALA A 49 -12.68 11.92 15.26
CA ALA A 49 -14.04 11.52 14.86
C ALA A 49 -14.22 11.52 13.34
N GLN A 50 -13.72 12.55 12.63
CA GLN A 50 -13.78 12.59 11.17
C GLN A 50 -12.97 11.45 10.53
N ALA A 51 -11.79 11.12 11.07
CA ALA A 51 -10.97 10.02 10.58
C ALA A 51 -11.65 8.65 10.80
N GLN A 52 -12.35 8.46 11.93
CA GLN A 52 -13.13 7.25 12.20
C GLN A 52 -14.32 7.11 11.24
N VAL A 53 -15.03 8.21 10.96
CA VAL A 53 -16.14 8.21 9.99
C VAL A 53 -15.63 7.93 8.57
N ALA A 54 -14.51 8.54 8.17
CA ALA A 54 -13.88 8.28 6.88
C ALA A 54 -13.44 6.80 6.76
N ALA A 55 -12.87 6.24 7.82
CA ALA A 55 -12.52 4.82 7.88
C ALA A 55 -13.76 3.92 7.69
N ALA A 56 -14.85 4.19 8.41
CA ALA A 56 -16.10 3.44 8.27
C ALA A 56 -16.65 3.51 6.84
N ASN A 57 -16.66 4.70 6.23
CA ASN A 57 -17.12 4.92 4.85
C ASN A 57 -16.21 4.29 3.79
N SER A 58 -14.92 4.12 4.08
CA SER A 58 -13.95 3.48 3.19
C SER A 58 -14.00 1.94 3.17
N GLY A 59 -14.99 1.33 3.82
CA GLY A 59 -15.19 -0.12 3.88
C GLY A 59 -14.59 -0.80 5.11
N ALA A 60 -14.07 -0.05 6.10
CA ALA A 60 -13.63 -0.64 7.36
C ALA A 60 -14.78 -1.30 8.14
N ALA A 61 -16.02 -0.82 7.97
CA ALA A 61 -17.21 -1.38 8.59
C ALA A 61 -17.56 -2.80 8.10
N THR A 62 -17.10 -3.17 6.90
CA THR A 62 -17.26 -4.52 6.33
C THR A 62 -15.98 -5.35 6.41
N ALA A 63 -14.92 -4.81 7.01
CA ALA A 63 -13.62 -5.46 7.06
C ALA A 63 -13.65 -6.68 7.99
N ASN A 64 -12.94 -7.74 7.59
CA ASN A 64 -12.74 -8.94 8.40
C ASN A 64 -11.28 -9.03 8.89
N TRP A 65 -11.00 -9.97 9.79
CA TRP A 65 -9.65 -10.20 10.29
C TRP A 65 -8.64 -10.64 9.21
N ILE A 66 -9.11 -11.20 8.10
CA ILE A 66 -8.25 -11.57 6.97
C ILE A 66 -7.72 -10.30 6.29
N GLU A 67 -8.58 -9.31 6.02
CA GLU A 67 -8.16 -8.03 5.46
C GLU A 67 -7.19 -7.29 6.37
N VAL A 68 -7.42 -7.30 7.68
CA VAL A 68 -6.48 -6.76 8.67
C VAL A 68 -5.12 -7.45 8.54
N GLY A 69 -5.11 -8.78 8.49
CA GLY A 69 -3.88 -9.57 8.34
C GLY A 69 -3.16 -9.31 7.01
N LEU A 70 -3.89 -9.19 5.91
CA LEU A 70 -3.32 -8.89 4.59
C LEU A 70 -2.71 -7.48 4.54
N LEU A 71 -3.37 -6.48 5.09
CA LEU A 71 -2.85 -5.11 5.17
C LEU A 71 -1.65 -4.99 6.11
N ALA A 72 -1.74 -5.57 7.31
CA ALA A 72 -0.64 -5.57 8.27
C ALA A 72 0.57 -6.34 7.73
N GLY A 73 0.33 -7.49 7.10
CA GLY A 73 1.36 -8.28 6.45
C GLY A 73 2.02 -7.52 5.30
N ALA A 74 1.24 -6.86 4.44
CA ALA A 74 1.77 -6.02 3.37
C ALA A 74 2.69 -4.93 3.93
N GLY A 75 2.25 -4.21 4.97
CA GLY A 75 3.04 -3.19 5.64
C GLY A 75 4.34 -3.71 6.25
N LEU A 76 4.30 -4.88 6.90
CA LEU A 76 5.50 -5.52 7.43
C LEU A 76 6.52 -5.84 6.34
N PHE A 77 6.09 -6.44 5.23
CA PHE A 77 6.99 -6.81 4.15
C PHE A 77 7.52 -5.60 3.36
N PHE A 78 6.72 -4.53 3.22
CA PHE A 78 7.21 -3.25 2.70
C PHE A 78 8.24 -2.59 3.62
N LEU A 79 8.07 -2.69 4.95
CA LEU A 79 9.04 -2.17 5.91
C LEU A 79 10.35 -2.95 5.83
N ILE A 80 10.28 -4.29 5.81
CA ILE A 80 11.45 -5.13 5.63
C ILE A 80 12.15 -4.78 4.31
N CYS A 81 11.41 -4.59 3.22
CA CYS A 81 11.96 -4.14 1.95
C CYS A 81 12.70 -2.81 2.07
N ALA A 82 12.09 -1.80 2.70
CA ALA A 82 12.71 -0.48 2.89
C ALA A 82 14.04 -0.58 3.66
N ILE A 83 14.05 -1.37 4.74
CA ILE A 83 15.25 -1.64 5.55
C ILE A 83 16.33 -2.32 4.70
N ARG A 84 15.95 -3.30 3.87
CA ARG A 84 16.88 -4.01 2.99
C ARG A 84 17.50 -3.07 1.95
N LEU A 85 16.72 -2.17 1.34
CA LEU A 85 17.24 -1.15 0.43
C LEU A 85 18.22 -0.20 1.13
N MET A 86 17.90 0.27 2.34
CA MET A 86 18.80 1.12 3.14
C MET A 86 20.13 0.40 3.42
N ARG A 87 20.07 -0.88 3.76
CA ARG A 87 21.24 -1.74 3.99
C ARG A 87 21.93 -2.22 2.72
N ARG A 88 21.45 -1.83 1.53
CA ARG A 88 21.97 -2.28 0.22
C ARG A 88 21.96 -3.80 0.04
N THR A 89 20.88 -4.42 0.52
CA THR A 89 20.61 -5.85 0.38
C THR A 89 19.33 -6.05 -0.45
N GLN A 90 19.17 -7.22 -1.06
CA GLN A 90 18.07 -7.49 -2.00
C GLN A 90 16.68 -7.30 -1.34
N GLY A 91 15.98 -6.22 -1.70
CA GLY A 91 14.64 -5.89 -1.20
C GLY A 91 13.49 -6.37 -2.08
N PHE A 92 13.74 -6.71 -3.34
CA PHE A 92 12.70 -7.04 -4.33
C PHE A 92 11.81 -8.22 -3.89
N TRP A 93 12.40 -9.31 -3.41
CA TRP A 93 11.62 -10.47 -2.99
C TRP A 93 10.70 -10.18 -1.80
N THR A 94 11.17 -9.35 -0.87
CA THR A 94 10.34 -8.89 0.26
C THR A 94 9.25 -7.94 -0.20
N TRP A 95 9.53 -7.06 -1.17
CA TRP A 95 8.49 -6.25 -1.81
C TRP A 95 7.44 -7.12 -2.51
N LEU A 96 7.85 -8.18 -3.22
CA LEU A 96 6.94 -9.07 -3.95
C LEU A 96 5.92 -9.73 -3.01
N ILE A 97 6.36 -10.16 -1.83
CA ILE A 97 5.46 -10.70 -0.80
C ILE A 97 4.50 -9.61 -0.30
N GLY A 98 5.00 -8.41 -0.01
CA GLY A 98 4.16 -7.28 0.40
C GLY A 98 3.12 -6.91 -0.66
N PHE A 99 3.51 -6.90 -1.94
CA PHE A 99 2.64 -6.67 -3.07
C PHE A 99 1.59 -7.77 -3.23
N ALA A 100 1.97 -9.04 -3.05
CA ALA A 100 1.03 -10.16 -3.10
C ALA A 100 -0.02 -10.08 -1.99
N LEU A 101 0.35 -9.63 -0.79
CA LEU A 101 -0.61 -9.43 0.31
C LEU A 101 -1.53 -8.23 0.04
N PHE A 102 -0.97 -7.12 -0.44
CA PHE A 102 -1.72 -5.92 -0.79
C PHE A 102 -2.71 -6.16 -1.94
N GLY A 103 -2.24 -6.76 -3.04
CA GLY A 103 -3.07 -7.15 -4.18
C GLY A 103 -4.01 -8.32 -3.85
N GLY A 104 -3.59 -9.23 -2.97
CA GLY A 104 -4.44 -10.31 -2.46
C GLY A 104 -5.64 -9.79 -1.69
N ARG A 105 -5.49 -8.71 -0.92
CA ARG A 105 -6.61 -8.02 -0.26
C ARG A 105 -7.61 -7.46 -1.28
N TRP A 106 -7.12 -6.84 -2.34
CA TRP A 106 -7.99 -6.37 -3.44
C TRP A 106 -8.72 -7.53 -4.12
N ALA A 107 -8.03 -8.62 -4.43
CA ALA A 107 -8.65 -9.78 -5.06
C ALA A 107 -9.71 -10.44 -4.15
N TRP A 108 -9.46 -10.45 -2.84
CA TRP A 108 -10.35 -11.02 -1.84
C TRP A 108 -11.70 -10.29 -1.74
N THR A 109 -11.71 -8.97 -1.95
CA THR A 109 -12.95 -8.18 -1.84
C THR A 109 -13.87 -8.33 -3.06
N GLN A 110 -13.41 -8.96 -4.15
CA GLN A 110 -14.19 -9.04 -5.37
C GLN A 110 -15.07 -10.29 -5.39
N SER A 111 -16.39 -10.10 -5.53
CA SER A 111 -17.35 -11.20 -5.62
C SER A 111 -17.24 -12.00 -6.92
N ASP A 112 -16.87 -11.33 -8.03
CA ASP A 112 -16.52 -11.95 -9.31
C ASP A 112 -15.30 -11.24 -9.90
N GLY A 113 -14.12 -11.82 -9.68
CA GLY A 113 -12.85 -11.23 -10.12
C GLY A 113 -12.72 -11.13 -11.65
N LEU A 114 -13.31 -12.06 -12.41
CA LEU A 114 -13.19 -12.03 -13.87
C LEU A 114 -14.06 -10.91 -14.46
N ALA A 115 -15.30 -10.81 -14.01
CA ALA A 115 -16.19 -9.73 -14.44
C ALA A 115 -15.62 -8.35 -14.06
N THR A 116 -15.03 -8.23 -12.87
CA THR A 116 -14.39 -6.99 -12.40
C THR A 116 -13.21 -6.58 -13.26
N ILE A 117 -12.40 -7.54 -13.75
CA ILE A 117 -11.29 -7.23 -14.66
C ILE A 117 -11.81 -6.85 -16.04
N GLN A 118 -12.86 -7.51 -16.53
CA GLN A 118 -13.45 -7.22 -17.83
C GLN A 118 -14.19 -5.88 -17.88
N SER A 119 -14.65 -5.36 -16.73
CA SER A 119 -15.32 -4.07 -16.65
C SER A 119 -14.38 -2.87 -16.66
N ILE A 120 -13.07 -3.08 -16.54
CA ILE A 120 -12.09 -1.98 -16.51
C ILE A 120 -12.12 -1.24 -17.85
N ASP A 121 -12.39 0.06 -17.81
CA ASP A 121 -12.24 0.94 -18.98
C ASP A 121 -10.88 1.66 -18.95
N PRO A 122 -9.92 1.31 -19.83
CA PRO A 122 -8.63 2.00 -19.89
C PRO A 122 -8.75 3.49 -20.24
N LYS A 123 -9.86 3.93 -20.86
CA LYS A 123 -10.07 5.34 -21.20
C LYS A 123 -10.37 6.19 -19.99
N ALA A 124 -10.79 5.61 -18.85
CA ALA A 124 -10.96 6.34 -17.61
C ALA A 124 -9.67 7.05 -17.17
N TYR A 125 -8.50 6.46 -17.45
CA TYR A 125 -7.19 7.06 -17.11
C TYR A 125 -6.85 8.33 -17.92
N LEU A 126 -7.63 8.66 -18.95
CA LEU A 126 -7.51 9.94 -19.66
C LEU A 126 -8.09 11.12 -18.85
N GLN A 127 -8.87 10.83 -17.80
CA GLN A 127 -9.47 11.83 -16.90
C GLN A 127 -9.02 11.58 -15.46
N PRO A 128 -7.73 11.81 -15.14
CA PRO A 128 -7.15 11.43 -13.86
C PRO A 128 -7.78 12.14 -12.67
N GLN A 129 -8.38 13.32 -12.86
CA GLN A 129 -9.08 14.07 -11.81
C GLN A 129 -10.33 13.33 -11.31
N VAL A 130 -11.04 12.62 -12.19
CA VAL A 130 -12.24 11.85 -11.83
C VAL A 130 -11.84 10.65 -10.97
N ILE A 131 -10.80 9.93 -11.37
CA ILE A 131 -10.26 8.80 -10.60
C ILE A 131 -9.72 9.26 -9.24
N ALA A 132 -9.03 10.40 -9.20
CA ALA A 132 -8.51 10.95 -7.95
C ALA A 132 -9.60 11.41 -6.97
N SER A 133 -10.80 11.73 -7.47
CA SER A 133 -11.92 12.17 -6.65
C SER A 133 -12.65 11.03 -5.92
N ASP A 134 -12.54 9.79 -6.42
CA ASP A 134 -13.11 8.60 -5.79
C ASP A 134 -12.21 7.38 -5.95
N LEU A 135 -11.44 7.11 -4.89
CA LEU A 135 -10.49 5.99 -4.81
C LEU A 135 -11.16 4.64 -4.57
N THR A 136 -12.48 4.59 -4.37
CA THR A 136 -13.22 3.33 -4.18
C THR A 136 -13.57 2.64 -5.49
N THR A 137 -13.48 3.36 -6.61
CA THR A 137 -13.72 2.83 -7.96
C THR A 137 -12.71 1.74 -8.34
N THR A 138 -13.14 0.78 -9.16
CA THR A 138 -12.29 -0.33 -9.64
C THR A 138 -11.06 0.21 -10.38
N GLU A 139 -11.22 1.20 -11.23
CA GLU A 139 -10.14 1.84 -12.00
C GLU A 139 -9.12 2.52 -11.09
N ALA A 140 -9.56 3.18 -10.01
CA ALA A 140 -8.66 3.78 -9.03
C ALA A 140 -7.85 2.70 -8.28
N GLN A 141 -8.52 1.65 -7.81
CA GLN A 141 -7.86 0.55 -7.09
C GLN A 141 -6.82 -0.16 -7.98
N VAL A 142 -7.18 -0.46 -9.23
CA VAL A 142 -6.25 -1.06 -10.21
C VAL A 142 -5.11 -0.09 -10.54
N GLY A 143 -5.40 1.21 -10.64
CA GLY A 143 -4.37 2.24 -10.83
C GLY A 143 -3.36 2.28 -9.68
N ILE A 144 -3.83 2.17 -8.43
CA ILE A 144 -2.97 2.07 -7.25
C ILE A 144 -2.11 0.81 -7.32
N LEU A 145 -2.68 -0.35 -7.67
CA LEU A 145 -1.92 -1.59 -7.85
C LEU A 145 -0.83 -1.43 -8.91
N ALA A 146 -1.13 -0.78 -10.04
CA ALA A 146 -0.17 -0.49 -11.08
C ALA A 146 0.97 0.44 -10.60
N ILE A 147 0.65 1.46 -9.79
CA ILE A 147 1.67 2.33 -9.18
C ILE A 147 2.59 1.54 -8.25
N VAL A 148 2.02 0.67 -7.40
CA VAL A 148 2.84 -0.17 -6.50
C VAL A 148 3.70 -1.15 -7.31
N LEU A 149 3.20 -1.68 -8.42
CA LEU A 149 3.98 -2.52 -9.34
C LEU A 149 5.17 -1.76 -9.95
N ILE A 150 4.96 -0.52 -10.40
CA ILE A 150 6.03 0.35 -10.92
C ILE A 150 7.09 0.61 -9.84
N LEU A 151 6.69 0.83 -8.60
CA LEU A 151 7.62 0.94 -7.47
C LEU A 151 8.46 -0.33 -7.32
N GLY A 152 7.86 -1.50 -7.44
CA GLY A 152 8.56 -2.79 -7.44
C GLY A 152 9.61 -2.91 -8.54
N LEU A 153 9.29 -2.43 -9.74
CA LEU A 153 10.24 -2.38 -10.86
C LEU A 153 11.43 -1.46 -10.56
N ILE A 154 11.19 -0.30 -9.94
CA ILE A 154 12.28 0.59 -9.49
C ILE A 154 13.16 -0.12 -8.45
N ILE A 155 12.55 -0.79 -7.47
CA ILE A 155 13.27 -1.57 -6.45
C ILE A 155 14.12 -2.66 -7.10
N TRP A 156 13.56 -3.39 -8.06
CA TRP A 156 14.27 -4.42 -8.81
C TRP A 156 15.48 -3.85 -9.56
N ILE A 157 15.34 -2.70 -10.23
CA ILE A 157 16.44 -2.01 -10.91
C ILE A 157 17.56 -1.64 -9.91
N VAL A 158 17.19 -1.11 -8.74
CA VAL A 158 18.16 -0.75 -7.69
C VAL A 158 18.92 -1.99 -7.20
N ASP A 159 18.20 -3.07 -6.90
CA ASP A 159 18.78 -4.35 -6.46
C ASP A 159 19.74 -4.94 -7.50
N ALA A 160 19.33 -4.95 -8.77
CA ALA A 160 20.14 -5.50 -9.87
C ALA A 160 21.42 -4.69 -10.08
N ALA A 161 21.33 -3.36 -10.02
CA ALA A 161 22.48 -2.48 -10.15
C ALA A 161 23.44 -2.59 -8.96
N ASP A 162 22.91 -2.75 -7.73
CA ASP A 162 23.74 -3.01 -6.55
C ASP A 162 24.49 -4.33 -6.68
N ARG A 163 23.81 -5.41 -7.09
CA ARG A 163 24.46 -6.71 -7.31
C ARG A 163 25.59 -6.62 -8.34
N SER A 164 25.36 -5.96 -9.47
CA SER A 164 26.40 -5.76 -10.50
C SER A 164 27.60 -4.97 -9.97
N TYR A 165 27.39 -4.00 -9.08
CA TYR A 165 28.46 -3.26 -8.45
C TYR A 165 29.31 -4.16 -7.53
N TRP A 166 28.67 -4.98 -6.69
CA TRP A 166 29.38 -5.93 -5.82
C TRP A 166 30.15 -6.98 -6.61
N ASP A 167 29.57 -7.52 -7.68
CA ASP A 167 30.22 -8.52 -8.54
C ASP A 167 31.51 -7.95 -9.19
N LYS A 168 31.52 -6.65 -9.54
CA LYS A 168 32.69 -5.97 -10.10
C LYS A 168 33.78 -5.61 -9.09
N GLN A 169 33.46 -5.58 -7.79
CA GLN A 169 34.43 -5.30 -6.72
C GLN A 169 35.02 -6.56 -6.09
N GLY A 170 34.35 -7.70 -6.25
CA GLY A 170 34.84 -9.00 -5.80
C GLY A 170 35.68 -9.76 -6.84
N ALA A 171 35.82 -9.24 -8.07
CA ALA A 171 36.68 -9.75 -9.15
C ALA A 171 37.97 -8.94 -9.23
#